data_AF-A0A938CZ65-F1
#
_entry.id   AF-A0A938CZ65-F1
#
_cell.length_a   1.000
_cell.length_b   1.000
_cell.length_c   1.000
_cell.angle_alpha   90.00
_cell.angle_beta   90.00
_cell.angle_gamma   90.00
#
_symmetry.space_group_name_H-M   'P 1'
#
loop_
_entity.id
_entity.type
_entity.pdbx_description
1 polymer ?
#
loop_
_entity_poly.entity_id
_entity_poly.type
_entity_poly.pdbx_seq_one_letter_code
_entity_poly.pdbx_strand_id
1 'polypeptide(L)'
;MMGGTNLSDPKAAEEFARKLARQRGWRSVRSMGKGRFDVDYAVTDELTHDFTFPVIEGFAQASPFVQVIRHTDNTVRINAPAFSSGADVSPLCNLARMGATDDSTKEKGAAKPPKLPLLDGAFVVTTDGAVLANNTEEGPQVGMAGSVLTWTVPARRRPARRPR
;
A
#
# COMPACT_ATOMS: atom_id res chain seq x y z
N MET A 1 -13.14 4.63 17.13
CA MET A 1 -12.65 5.52 16.07
C MET A 1 -11.16 5.74 16.30
N MET A 2 -10.29 5.32 15.37
CA MET A 2 -8.84 5.52 15.46
C MET A 2 -8.38 6.49 14.35
N GLY A 3 -9.12 7.60 14.20
CA GLY A 3 -8.71 8.73 13.37
C GLY A 3 -8.01 9.75 14.27
N GLY A 4 -6.71 9.93 14.10
CA GLY A 4 -5.88 10.85 14.90
C GLY A 4 -4.58 10.24 15.47
N THR A 5 -4.24 9.00 15.13
CA THR A 5 -2.99 8.37 15.61
C THR A 5 -1.81 8.87 14.78
N ASN A 6 -0.94 9.68 15.39
CA ASN A 6 0.32 10.12 14.77
C ASN A 6 1.29 8.93 14.66
N LEU A 7 1.37 8.30 13.48
CA LEU A 7 2.27 7.18 13.20
C LEU A 7 3.77 7.56 13.16
N SER A 8 4.11 8.82 13.42
CA SER A 8 5.48 9.25 13.68
C SER A 8 5.90 9.06 15.14
N ASP A 9 4.93 8.96 16.07
CA ASP A 9 5.21 8.60 17.46
C ASP A 9 5.59 7.10 17.55
N PRO A 10 6.72 6.74 18.18
CA PRO A 10 7.18 5.36 18.27
C PRO A 10 6.15 4.42 18.91
N LYS A 11 5.50 4.84 19.99
CA LYS A 11 4.51 3.99 20.68
C LYS A 11 3.32 3.73 19.79
N ALA A 12 2.76 4.80 19.21
CA ALA A 12 1.63 4.70 18.29
C ALA A 12 1.94 3.82 17.06
N ALA A 13 3.14 3.93 16.50
CA ALA A 13 3.60 3.11 15.39
C ALA A 13 3.75 1.62 15.78
N GLU A 14 4.28 1.32 16.97
CA GLU A 14 4.37 -0.05 17.49
C GLU A 14 2.99 -0.66 17.74
N GLU A 15 2.06 0.10 18.29
CA GLU A 15 0.69 -0.38 18.48
C GLU A 15 0.00 -0.68 17.15
N PHE A 16 0.19 0.18 16.15
CA PHE A 16 -0.31 -0.02 14.80
C PHE A 16 0.27 -1.30 14.17
N ALA A 17 1.59 -1.47 14.25
CA ALA A 17 2.27 -2.68 13.77
C ALA A 17 1.74 -3.95 14.48
N ARG A 18 1.57 -3.89 15.80
CA ARG A 18 1.02 -5.00 16.61
C ARG A 18 -0.41 -5.35 16.22
N LYS A 19 -1.23 -4.38 15.82
CA LYS A 19 -2.60 -4.64 15.35
C LYS A 19 -2.62 -5.31 13.98
N LEU A 20 -1.81 -4.81 13.03
CA LEU A 20 -1.71 -5.43 11.71
C LEU A 20 -1.20 -6.87 11.79
N ALA A 21 -0.18 -7.12 12.63
CA ALA A 21 0.39 -8.46 12.82
C ALA A 21 -0.60 -9.51 13.38
N ARG A 22 -1.77 -9.09 13.89
CA ARG A 22 -2.83 -10.02 14.33
C ARG A 22 -3.73 -10.47 13.19
N GLN A 23 -3.73 -9.76 12.07
CA GLN A 23 -4.55 -10.09 10.92
C GLN A 23 -3.86 -11.15 10.06
N ARG A 24 -4.66 -11.99 9.40
CA ARG A 24 -4.14 -13.03 8.51
C ARG A 24 -3.31 -12.44 7.37
N GLY A 25 -2.20 -13.11 7.05
CA GLY A 25 -1.30 -12.75 5.95
C GLY A 25 -0.16 -11.80 6.33
N TRP A 26 -0.28 -11.04 7.41
CA TRP A 26 0.78 -10.17 7.92
C TRP A 26 1.84 -11.00 8.66
N ARG A 27 2.94 -11.34 7.98
CA ARG A 27 4.04 -12.13 8.55
C ARG A 27 4.95 -11.30 9.45
N SER A 28 5.24 -10.06 9.05
CA SER A 28 6.04 -9.12 9.83
C SER A 28 5.62 -7.68 9.53
N VAL A 29 5.54 -6.85 10.57
CA VAL A 29 5.35 -5.39 10.45
C VAL A 29 6.28 -4.73 11.46
N ARG A 30 7.30 -4.00 10.97
CA ARG A 30 8.31 -3.33 11.80
C ARG A 30 8.28 -1.83 11.54
N SER A 31 8.16 -1.03 12.59
CA SER A 31 8.32 0.42 12.48
C SER A 31 9.79 0.76 12.24
N MET A 32 10.06 1.51 11.17
CA MET A 32 11.38 2.07 10.85
C MET A 32 11.49 3.54 11.30
N GLY A 33 10.48 4.02 12.04
CA GLY A 33 10.32 5.42 12.42
C GLY A 33 9.84 6.31 11.26
N LYS A 34 9.47 7.56 11.60
CA LYS A 34 9.01 8.57 10.62
C LYS A 34 7.84 8.09 9.75
N GLY A 35 6.93 7.31 10.32
CA GLY A 35 5.79 6.72 9.62
C GLY A 35 6.14 5.71 8.54
N ARG A 36 7.37 5.16 8.53
CA ARG A 36 7.79 4.10 7.61
C ARG A 36 7.69 2.74 8.30
N PHE A 37 7.20 1.75 7.56
CA PHE A 37 7.12 0.37 8.01
C PHE A 37 7.85 -0.54 7.03
N ASP A 38 8.57 -1.52 7.57
CA ASP A 38 9.07 -2.68 6.84
C ASP A 38 8.06 -3.83 7.03
N VAL A 39 7.54 -4.34 5.92
CA VAL A 39 6.35 -5.21 5.89
C VAL A 39 6.66 -6.45 5.06
N ASP A 40 6.37 -7.62 5.64
CA ASP A 40 6.25 -8.89 4.92
C ASP A 40 4.79 -9.35 5.01
N TYR A 41 4.16 -9.50 3.85
CA TYR A 41 2.79 -9.95 3.69
C TYR A 41 2.72 -11.08 2.68
N ALA A 42 2.08 -12.19 3.06
CA ALA A 42 1.78 -13.28 2.14
C ALA A 42 0.53 -14.03 2.59
N VAL A 43 -0.41 -14.19 1.66
CA VAL A 43 -1.64 -14.95 1.87
C VAL A 43 -1.91 -15.83 0.65
N THR A 44 -2.54 -16.98 0.88
CA THR A 44 -3.01 -17.87 -0.18
C THR A 44 -4.38 -18.38 0.24
N ASP A 45 -5.36 -18.23 -0.65
CA ASP A 45 -6.76 -18.54 -0.41
C ASP A 45 -7.50 -18.77 -1.73
N GLU A 46 -8.65 -19.44 -1.62
CA GLU A 46 -9.67 -19.41 -2.66
C GLU A 46 -10.48 -18.11 -2.56
N LEU A 47 -10.56 -17.39 -3.68
CA LEU A 47 -11.23 -16.10 -3.74
C LEU A 47 -12.75 -16.29 -3.83
N THR A 48 -13.44 -16.29 -2.69
CA THR A 48 -14.92 -16.37 -2.63
C THR A 48 -15.60 -15.00 -2.69
N HIS A 49 -14.87 -13.94 -2.35
CA HIS A 49 -15.29 -12.55 -2.34
C HIS A 49 -14.18 -11.68 -2.94
N ASP A 50 -14.49 -10.44 -3.32
CA ASP A 50 -13.48 -9.49 -3.76
C ASP A 50 -12.41 -9.27 -2.68
N PHE A 51 -11.18 -9.08 -3.13
CA PHE A 51 -10.04 -8.87 -2.25
C PHE A 51 -9.50 -7.46 -2.40
N THR A 52 -9.15 -6.85 -1.28
CA THR A 52 -8.49 -5.55 -1.24
C THR A 52 -7.36 -5.60 -0.23
N PHE A 53 -6.22 -5.02 -0.59
CA PHE A 53 -5.05 -4.95 0.28
C PHE A 53 -4.54 -3.52 0.36
N PRO A 54 -4.15 -3.04 1.55
CA PRO A 54 -4.44 -3.62 2.87
C PRO A 54 -5.86 -3.27 3.32
N VAL A 55 -6.49 -4.17 4.09
CA VAL A 55 -7.59 -3.81 5.00
C VAL A 55 -6.95 -3.51 6.35
N ILE A 56 -7.32 -2.38 6.95
CA ILE A 56 -6.77 -1.94 8.25
C ILE A 56 -7.94 -1.74 9.20
N GLU A 57 -7.95 -2.48 10.31
CA GLU A 57 -9.03 -2.41 11.30
C GLU A 57 -9.14 -1.00 11.87
N GLY A 58 -10.35 -0.43 11.88
CA GLY A 58 -10.61 0.91 12.38
C GLY A 58 -10.26 2.05 11.42
N PHE A 59 -9.88 1.75 10.17
CA PHE A 59 -9.60 2.72 9.12
C PHE A 59 -10.50 2.49 7.90
N ALA A 60 -11.51 3.36 7.72
CA ALA A 60 -12.54 3.18 6.70
C ALA A 60 -12.18 3.73 5.30
N GLN A 61 -11.09 4.49 5.14
CA GLN A 61 -10.78 5.26 3.91
C GLN A 61 -9.30 5.23 3.54
N ALA A 62 -8.69 4.04 3.51
CA ALA A 62 -7.45 3.86 2.77
C ALA A 62 -7.78 3.55 1.31
N SER A 63 -7.16 4.24 0.36
CA SER A 63 -7.10 3.73 -1.00
C SER A 63 -6.49 2.31 -0.96
N PRO A 64 -6.75 1.41 -1.92
CA PRO A 64 -6.08 0.12 -1.91
C PRO A 64 -4.70 0.19 -2.55
N PHE A 65 -3.81 -0.68 -2.10
CA PHE A 65 -2.57 -1.03 -2.81
C PHE A 65 -2.91 -1.90 -4.00
N VAL A 66 -3.68 -2.95 -3.75
CA VAL A 66 -4.16 -3.92 -4.73
C VAL A 66 -5.64 -4.19 -4.48
N GLN A 67 -6.40 -4.31 -5.56
CA GLN A 67 -7.78 -4.74 -5.57
C GLN A 67 -7.92 -5.87 -6.59
N VAL A 68 -8.58 -6.95 -6.19
CA VAL A 68 -8.95 -8.07 -7.05
C VAL A 68 -10.47 -8.18 -7.01
N ILE A 69 -11.09 -8.05 -8.18
CA ILE A 69 -12.53 -8.19 -8.36
C ILE A 69 -12.77 -9.50 -9.09
N ARG A 70 -13.57 -10.38 -8.48
CA ARG A 70 -13.94 -11.67 -9.07
C ARG A 70 -15.21 -11.52 -9.89
N HIS A 71 -15.21 -12.07 -11.09
CA HIS A 71 -16.43 -12.22 -11.89
C HIS A 71 -17.01 -13.64 -11.73
N THR A 72 -18.26 -13.80 -12.17
CA THR A 72 -19.01 -15.06 -12.02
C THR A 72 -18.51 -16.18 -12.94
N ASP A 73 -17.72 -15.86 -13.96
CA ASP A 73 -17.20 -16.76 -15.00
C ASP A 73 -15.74 -17.20 -14.76
N ASN A 74 -15.28 -17.17 -13.50
CA ASN A 74 -13.91 -17.48 -13.09
C ASN A 74 -12.83 -16.56 -13.70
N THR A 75 -13.25 -15.37 -14.17
CA THR A 75 -12.33 -14.30 -14.55
C THR A 75 -12.11 -13.32 -13.42
N VAL A 76 -10.99 -12.61 -13.45
CA VAL A 76 -10.62 -11.60 -12.45
C VAL A 76 -10.13 -10.31 -13.10
N ARG A 77 -10.43 -9.20 -12.44
CA ARG A 77 -9.79 -7.90 -12.68
C ARG A 77 -8.86 -7.57 -11.52
N ILE A 78 -7.61 -7.26 -11.80
CA ILE A 78 -6.60 -6.98 -10.77
C ILE A 78 -6.02 -5.58 -11.00
N ASN A 79 -6.35 -4.63 -10.12
CA ASN A 79 -5.82 -3.28 -10.19
C ASN A 79 -4.86 -3.04 -9.02
N ALA A 80 -3.71 -2.41 -9.27
CA ALA A 80 -2.78 -2.00 -8.22
C ALA A 80 -2.60 -0.47 -8.23
N PRO A 81 -3.60 0.32 -7.80
CA PRO A 81 -3.61 1.76 -8.03
C PRO A 81 -2.47 2.49 -7.31
N ALA A 82 -2.04 2.02 -6.14
CA ALA A 82 -0.90 2.60 -5.42
C ALA A 82 0.45 2.41 -6.14
N PHE A 83 0.51 1.50 -7.12
CA PHE A 83 1.69 1.21 -7.94
C PHE A 83 1.64 1.91 -9.31
N SER A 84 0.50 2.53 -9.66
CA SER A 84 0.41 3.32 -10.88
C SER A 84 1.22 4.61 -10.74
N SER A 85 1.78 5.10 -11.86
CA SER A 85 2.69 6.25 -11.91
C SER A 85 2.02 7.54 -11.43
N GLY A 86 2.06 7.75 -10.11
CA GLY A 86 1.53 8.92 -9.41
C GLY A 86 1.70 8.71 -7.90
N ALA A 87 2.84 9.15 -7.34
CA ALA A 87 3.14 9.01 -5.90
C ALA A 87 2.12 9.70 -4.97
N ASP A 88 1.26 10.56 -5.53
CA ASP A 88 0.31 11.38 -4.78
C ASP A 88 -0.95 10.64 -4.31
N VAL A 89 -1.22 9.42 -4.79
CA VAL A 89 -2.44 8.66 -4.44
C VAL A 89 -2.20 7.42 -3.58
N SER A 90 -0.99 7.20 -3.06
CA SER A 90 -0.75 6.04 -2.20
C SER A 90 -1.59 6.14 -0.90
N PRO A 91 -2.20 5.04 -0.43
CA PRO A 91 -3.05 5.05 0.76
C PRO A 91 -2.29 5.43 2.03
N LEU A 92 -1.02 5.01 2.13
CA LEU A 92 -0.13 5.43 3.21
C LEU A 92 0.16 6.94 3.13
N CYS A 93 0.15 7.54 1.94
CA CYS A 93 0.32 8.99 1.80
C CYS A 93 -0.89 9.77 2.31
N ASN A 94 -2.11 9.26 2.06
CA ASN A 94 -3.32 9.85 2.62
C ASN A 94 -3.35 9.72 4.15
N LEU A 95 -2.89 8.57 4.67
CA LEU A 95 -2.78 8.33 6.11
C LEU A 95 -1.74 9.27 6.77
N ALA A 96 -0.56 9.45 6.16
CA ALA A 96 0.46 10.37 6.66
C ALA A 96 0.00 11.84 6.59
N ARG A 97 -0.74 12.25 5.56
CA ARG A 97 -1.31 13.61 5.45
C ARG A 97 -2.35 13.88 6.53
N MET A 98 -3.22 12.91 6.83
CA MET A 98 -4.23 13.05 7.89
C MET A 98 -3.63 13.10 9.30
N GLY A 99 -2.51 12.40 9.54
CA GLY A 99 -1.77 12.50 10.80
C GLY A 99 -0.98 13.81 10.97
N ALA A 100 -0.63 14.50 9.87
CA ALA A 100 0.11 15.76 9.89
C ALA A 100 -0.80 17.00 10.06
N THR A 101 -2.10 16.87 9.77
CA THR A 101 -3.07 17.97 9.93
C THR A 101 -3.43 18.27 11.37
N ASP A 102 -3.31 17.30 12.29
CA ASP A 102 -3.60 17.53 13.72
C ASP A 102 -2.51 18.35 14.43
N ASP A 103 -1.27 18.37 13.93
CA ASP A 103 -0.15 19.16 14.47
C ASP A 103 -0.03 20.57 13.86
N SER A 104 -0.91 20.95 12.93
CA SER A 104 -0.76 22.16 12.11
C SER A 104 -1.81 23.23 12.38
N THR A 105 -2.04 23.58 13.65
CA THR A 105 -2.53 24.92 13.97
C THR A 105 -1.33 25.86 14.12
N LYS A 106 -1.24 26.83 13.21
CA LYS A 106 -0.26 27.93 13.07
C LYS A 106 0.92 27.65 12.13
N GLU A 107 0.77 28.00 10.86
CA GLU A 107 1.43 29.18 10.26
C GLU A 107 1.08 29.32 8.77
N LYS A 108 0.78 30.57 8.37
CA LYS A 108 0.59 30.96 6.97
C LYS A 108 1.94 31.00 6.27
N GLY A 109 2.22 30.00 5.46
CA GLY A 109 3.32 29.97 4.50
C GLY A 109 3.23 28.64 3.78
N ALA A 110 3.31 28.63 2.44
CA ALA A 110 3.14 27.43 1.61
C ALA A 110 3.95 26.25 2.19
N ALA A 111 3.25 25.39 2.95
CA ALA A 111 3.87 24.29 3.65
C ALA A 111 4.45 23.36 2.59
N LYS A 112 5.76 23.13 2.65
CA LYS A 112 6.40 22.08 1.83
C LYS A 112 5.56 20.82 2.01
N PRO A 113 5.14 20.15 0.92
CA PRO A 113 4.36 18.93 1.06
C PRO A 113 5.12 17.98 1.99
N PRO A 114 4.43 17.31 2.93
CA PRO A 114 5.08 16.40 3.86
C PRO A 114 5.97 15.44 3.07
N LYS A 115 7.19 15.18 3.54
CA LYS A 115 8.07 14.19 2.92
C LYS A 115 7.44 12.81 3.13
N LEU A 116 6.64 12.39 2.15
CA LEU A 116 5.94 11.12 2.18
C LEU A 116 6.98 9.97 2.20
N PRO A 117 6.74 8.90 2.96
CA PRO A 117 7.55 7.69 2.87
C PRO A 117 7.55 7.20 1.43
N LEU A 118 8.75 6.93 0.90
CA LEU A 118 8.87 6.31 -0.40
C LEU A 118 8.48 4.84 -0.25
N LEU A 119 7.57 4.38 -1.10
CA LEU A 119 7.35 2.96 -1.34
C LEU A 119 8.59 2.37 -1.99
N ASP A 120 9.01 1.21 -1.48
CA ASP A 120 10.12 0.41 -1.97
C ASP A 120 9.77 -1.05 -1.72
N GLY A 121 9.91 -1.89 -2.74
CA GLY A 121 9.60 -3.30 -2.67
C GLY A 121 8.85 -3.83 -3.89
N ALA A 122 8.35 -5.05 -3.76
CA ALA A 122 7.58 -5.72 -4.80
C ALA A 122 6.29 -6.30 -4.23
N PHE A 123 5.25 -6.33 -5.06
CA PHE A 123 4.01 -7.05 -4.77
C PHE A 123 3.75 -8.04 -5.90
N VAL A 124 3.44 -9.28 -5.54
CA VAL A 124 3.19 -10.36 -6.49
C VAL A 124 1.81 -10.94 -6.24
N VAL A 125 1.05 -11.13 -7.31
CA VAL A 125 -0.20 -11.89 -7.29
C VAL A 125 -0.05 -13.10 -8.19
N THR A 126 -0.44 -14.27 -7.70
CA THR A 126 -0.60 -15.49 -8.49
C THR A 126 -2.04 -15.92 -8.44
N THR A 127 -2.62 -16.29 -9.57
CA THR A 127 -4.02 -16.72 -9.67
C THR A 127 -4.20 -17.71 -10.83
N ASP A 128 -5.07 -18.67 -10.64
CA ASP A 128 -5.56 -19.60 -11.66
C ASP A 128 -6.73 -19.03 -12.47
N GLY A 129 -7.33 -17.90 -12.03
CA GLY A 129 -8.36 -17.18 -12.75
C GLY A 129 -7.82 -16.43 -13.98
N ALA A 130 -8.64 -16.33 -15.02
CA ALA A 130 -8.27 -15.59 -16.23
C ALA A 130 -8.27 -14.08 -15.97
N VAL A 131 -7.14 -13.41 -16.19
CA VAL A 131 -6.97 -11.98 -15.89
C VAL A 131 -7.43 -11.13 -17.08
N LEU A 132 -8.56 -10.42 -16.93
CA LEU A 132 -9.12 -9.61 -18.02
C LEU A 132 -8.54 -8.20 -18.10
N ALA A 133 -8.16 -7.63 -16.96
CA ALA A 133 -7.65 -6.28 -16.88
C ALA A 133 -6.67 -6.15 -15.72
N ASN A 134 -5.57 -5.47 -15.98
CA ASN A 134 -4.57 -5.13 -14.98
C ASN A 134 -3.82 -3.84 -15.37
N ASN A 135 -2.99 -3.35 -14.45
CA ASN A 135 -2.15 -2.16 -14.64
C ASN A 135 -0.66 -2.46 -14.47
N THR A 136 -0.21 -3.68 -14.80
CA THR A 136 1.23 -3.99 -14.91
C THR A 136 1.77 -3.53 -16.26
N GLU A 137 3.08 -3.26 -16.33
CA GLU A 137 3.76 -2.87 -17.58
C GLU A 137 3.84 -4.04 -18.57
N GLU A 138 4.22 -5.22 -18.09
CA GLU A 138 4.42 -6.42 -18.92
C GLU A 138 3.14 -7.25 -19.13
N GLY A 139 2.05 -6.92 -18.43
CA GLY A 139 0.86 -7.78 -18.38
C GLY A 139 1.08 -9.07 -17.57
N PRO A 140 0.04 -9.94 -17.50
CA PRO A 140 0.11 -11.19 -16.76
C PRO A 140 1.06 -12.17 -17.46
N GLN A 141 1.97 -12.74 -16.69
CA GLN A 141 2.93 -13.74 -17.16
C GLN A 141 2.43 -15.15 -16.81
N VAL A 142 2.82 -16.15 -17.59
CA VAL A 142 2.51 -17.56 -17.29
C VAL A 142 3.42 -18.06 -16.17
N GLY A 143 2.84 -18.67 -15.14
CA GLY A 143 3.51 -19.30 -14.02
C GLY A 143 2.98 -20.69 -13.71
N MET A 144 3.58 -21.38 -12.72
CA MET A 144 3.24 -22.77 -12.39
C MET A 144 1.80 -22.98 -11.92
N ALA A 145 1.18 -21.97 -11.30
CA ALA A 145 -0.17 -22.03 -10.74
C ALA A 145 -1.17 -21.13 -11.50
N GLY A 146 -0.87 -20.78 -12.75
CA GLY A 146 -1.70 -19.90 -13.58
C GLY A 146 -0.97 -18.62 -13.97
N SER A 147 -1.63 -17.47 -13.81
CA SER A 147 -1.10 -16.15 -14.13
C SER A 147 -0.34 -15.53 -12.95
N VAL A 148 0.74 -14.82 -13.25
CA VAL A 148 1.56 -14.09 -12.29
C VAL A 148 1.62 -12.62 -12.70
N LEU A 149 1.33 -11.72 -11.76
CA LEU A 149 1.49 -10.28 -11.91
C LEU A 149 2.48 -9.78 -10.87
N THR A 150 3.43 -8.96 -11.29
CA THR A 150 4.45 -8.38 -10.41
C THR A 150 4.47 -6.87 -10.58
N TRP A 151 4.36 -6.15 -9.47
CA TRP A 151 4.61 -4.71 -9.40
C TRP A 151 5.87 -4.48 -8.59
N THR A 152 6.90 -3.91 -9.21
CA THR A 152 8.12 -3.49 -8.51
C THR A 152 8.09 -1.97 -8.36
N VAL A 153 8.20 -1.46 -7.13
CA VAL A 153 8.42 -0.04 -6.88
C VAL A 153 9.89 0.14 -6.56
N PRO A 154 10.71 0.63 -7.50
CA PRO A 154 12.09 0.95 -7.18
C PRO A 154 12.11 2.07 -6.14
N ALA A 155 12.97 1.95 -5.12
CA ALA A 155 13.27 3.04 -4.21
C ALA A 155 13.50 4.34 -5.01
N ARG A 156 12.56 5.30 -4.93
CA ARG A 156 12.71 6.57 -5.65
C ARG A 156 13.95 7.30 -5.13
N ARG A 157 15.08 7.17 -5.82
CA ARG A 157 16.23 8.04 -5.58
C ARG A 157 15.77 9.47 -5.83
N ARG A 158 16.01 10.33 -4.84
CA ARG A 158 15.79 11.77 -4.96
C ARG A 158 16.44 12.24 -6.27
N PRO A 159 15.76 13.02 -7.14
CA PRO A 159 16.42 13.56 -8.32
C PRO A 159 17.65 14.34 -7.85
N ALA A 160 18.82 14.00 -8.40
CA ALA A 160 20.04 14.72 -8.13
C ALA A 160 19.79 16.19 -8.47
N ARG A 161 20.02 17.08 -7.50
CA ARG A 161 20.01 18.53 -7.77
C ARG A 161 21.06 18.75 -8.86
N ARG A 162 20.63 19.13 -10.07
CA ARG A 162 21.56 19.65 -11.07
C ARG A 162 22.24 20.88 -10.45
N PRO A 163 23.58 20.95 -10.40
CA PRO A 163 24.26 22.18 -10.07
C PRO A 163 23.87 23.23 -11.12
N ARG A 164 23.58 24.44 -10.64
CA ARG A 164 23.41 25.63 -11.48
C ARG A 164 24.77 26.12 -11.93
#